data_AF-A0A454JP18-F1
#
_entry.id   AF-A0A454JP18-F1
#
_cell.length_a   1.000
_cell.length_b   1.000
_cell.length_c   1.000
_cell.angle_alpha   90.00
_cell.angle_beta   90.00
_cell.angle_gamma   90.00
#
_symmetry.space_group_name_H-M   'P 1'
#
loop_
_entity.id
_entity.type
_entity.pdbx_description
1 polymer ?
#
loop_
_entity_poly.entity_id
_entity_poly.type
_entity_poly.pdbx_seq_one_letter_code
_entity_poly.pdbx_strand_id
1 'polypeptide(L)'
;MQLQTRDDERKLNNLTLVVYILQGVSLFTGVPMLVGVIINYLKLDDSRGSWYESHFRWQINTFWIGLLGTVLGYALVWILVGFAILGLTWLWCLYRVLRGFLAFNDGKPLPL
;
A
#
# COMPACT_ATOMS: atom_id res chain seq x y z
N MET A 1 -6.86 16.86 -25.91
CA MET A 1 -5.66 16.03 -25.63
C MET A 1 -4.97 16.45 -24.32
N GLN A 2 -4.37 17.64 -24.21
CA GLN A 2 -3.59 18.05 -23.00
C GLN A 2 -4.40 18.24 -21.70
N LEU A 3 -5.69 18.60 -21.78
CA LEU A 3 -6.55 18.69 -20.59
C LEU A 3 -6.85 17.30 -20.00
N GLN A 4 -7.11 16.33 -20.88
CA GLN A 4 -7.42 14.95 -20.48
C GLN A 4 -6.25 14.29 -19.76
N THR A 5 -5.01 14.47 -20.24
CA THR A 5 -3.82 13.92 -19.57
C THR A 5 -3.60 14.51 -18.18
N ARG A 6 -3.85 15.81 -17.99
CA ARG A 6 -3.75 16.47 -16.67
C ARG A 6 -4.81 15.98 -15.69
N ASP A 7 -6.01 15.69 -16.19
CA ASP A 7 -7.09 15.15 -15.36
C ASP A 7 -6.79 13.71 -14.92
N ASP A 8 -6.21 12.90 -15.81
CA ASP A 8 -5.83 11.53 -15.50
C ASP A 8 -4.66 11.46 -14.50
N GLU A 9 -3.65 12.33 -14.65
CA GLU A 9 -2.58 12.48 -13.65
C GLU A 9 -3.13 12.87 -12.27
N ARG A 10 -4.07 13.82 -12.21
CA ARG A 10 -4.69 14.26 -10.95
C ARG A 10 -5.46 13.13 -10.28
N LYS A 11 -6.18 12.31 -11.06
CA LYS A 11 -6.89 11.13 -10.54
C LYS A 11 -5.90 10.12 -9.96
N LEU A 12 -4.83 9.77 -10.69
CA LEU A 12 -3.81 8.83 -10.23
C LEU A 12 -3.11 9.31 -8.95
N ASN A 13 -2.78 10.59 -8.88
CA ASN A 13 -2.25 11.22 -7.67
C ASN A 13 -3.19 11.06 -6.48
N ASN A 14 -4.46 11.44 -6.65
CA ASN A 14 -5.45 11.36 -5.58
C ASN A 14 -5.71 9.91 -5.14
N LEU A 15 -5.78 8.96 -6.09
CA LEU A 15 -5.94 7.54 -5.77
C LEU A 15 -4.74 7.00 -5.00
N THR A 16 -3.52 7.33 -5.42
CA THR A 16 -2.30 6.92 -4.72
C THR A 16 -2.31 7.41 -3.27
N LEU A 17 -2.67 8.68 -3.06
CA LEU A 17 -2.80 9.27 -1.72
C LEU A 17 -3.88 8.59 -0.88
N VAL A 18 -5.09 8.41 -1.44
CA VAL A 18 -6.21 7.76 -0.75
C VAL A 18 -5.82 6.36 -0.30
N VAL A 19 -5.13 5.59 -1.15
CA VAL A 19 -4.71 4.24 -0.79
C VAL A 19 -3.67 4.26 0.33
N TYR A 20 -2.72 5.20 0.37
CA TYR A 20 -1.82 5.33 1.51
C TYR A 20 -2.57 5.67 2.81
N ILE A 21 -3.57 6.56 2.75
CA ILE A 21 -4.40 6.89 3.91
C ILE A 21 -5.17 5.63 4.38
N LEU A 22 -5.81 4.90 3.46
CA LEU A 22 -6.50 3.66 3.78
C LEU A 22 -5.56 2.64 4.42
N GLN A 23 -4.35 2.45 3.88
CA GLN A 23 -3.36 1.56 4.46
C GLN A 23 -2.91 2.01 5.86
N GLY A 24 -2.68 3.31 6.06
CA GLY A 24 -2.33 3.88 7.36
C GLY A 24 -3.43 3.66 8.42
N VAL A 25 -4.69 3.92 8.08
CA VAL A 25 -5.84 3.67 8.97
C VAL A 25 -6.00 2.17 9.25
N SER A 26 -5.68 1.32 8.28
CA SER A 26 -5.78 -0.14 8.42
C SER A 26 -4.75 -0.74 9.36
N LEU A 27 -3.63 -0.07 9.63
CA LEU A 27 -2.68 -0.53 10.64
C LEU A 27 -3.30 -0.65 12.03
N PHE A 28 -4.42 0.03 12.29
CA PHE A 28 -5.13 0.02 13.56
C PHE A 28 -6.52 -0.63 13.49
N THR A 29 -7.08 -0.77 12.28
CA THR A 29 -8.46 -1.23 12.07
C THR A 29 -8.59 -2.47 11.19
N GLY A 30 -7.55 -2.81 10.43
CA GLY A 30 -7.48 -3.94 9.49
C GLY A 30 -8.30 -3.76 8.21
N VAL A 31 -9.61 -3.54 8.32
CA VAL A 31 -10.57 -3.64 7.20
C VAL A 31 -10.30 -2.72 6.00
N PRO A 32 -9.91 -1.43 6.16
CA PRO A 32 -9.80 -0.51 5.03
C PRO A 32 -8.74 -0.90 3.98
N MET A 33 -7.82 -1.82 4.29
CA MET A 33 -6.74 -2.20 3.39
C MET A 33 -7.23 -3.05 2.22
N LEU A 34 -8.36 -3.75 2.39
CA LEU A 34 -9.03 -4.48 1.31
C LEU A 34 -9.54 -3.51 0.23
N VAL A 35 -10.14 -2.40 0.64
CA VAL A 35 -10.59 -1.36 -0.30
C VAL A 35 -9.38 -0.77 -1.03
N GLY A 36 -8.29 -0.49 -0.31
CA GLY A 36 -7.07 0.04 -0.89
C GLY A 36 -6.45 -0.87 -1.95
N VAL A 37 -6.32 -2.18 -1.68
CA VAL A 37 -5.75 -3.11 -2.66
C VAL A 37 -6.66 -3.32 -3.88
N ILE A 38 -7.98 -3.28 -3.70
CA ILE A 38 -8.94 -3.34 -4.81
C ILE A 38 -8.77 -2.13 -5.73
N ILE A 39 -8.71 -0.91 -5.16
CA ILE A 39 -8.46 0.32 -5.93
C ILE A 39 -7.17 0.17 -6.73
N ASN A 40 -6.11 -0.35 -6.11
CA ASN A 40 -4.84 -0.54 -6.80
C ASN A 40 -4.97 -1.46 -8.00
N TYR A 41 -5.58 -2.64 -7.85
CA TYR A 41 -5.73 -3.56 -8.99
C TYR A 41 -6.62 -2.98 -10.10
N LEU A 42 -7.72 -2.31 -9.75
CA LEU A 42 -8.64 -1.72 -10.73
C LEU A 42 -8.01 -0.57 -11.53
N LYS A 43 -7.01 0.12 -10.96
CA LYS A 43 -6.38 1.31 -11.54
C LYS A 43 -4.90 1.12 -11.89
N LEU A 44 -4.38 -0.10 -11.74
CA LEU A 44 -2.99 -0.42 -12.07
C LEU A 44 -2.71 -0.20 -13.56
N ASP A 45 -3.60 -0.66 -14.43
CA ASP A 45 -3.41 -0.52 -15.89
C ASP A 45 -3.41 0.94 -16.33
N ASP A 46 -4.26 1.79 -15.72
CA ASP A 46 -4.29 3.24 -15.94
C ASP A 46 -2.99 3.93 -15.51
N SER A 47 -2.23 3.34 -14.58
CA SER A 47 -0.98 3.90 -14.05
C SER A 47 0.27 3.49 -14.84
N ARG A 48 0.17 2.54 -15.79
CA ARG A 48 1.34 1.96 -16.46
C ARG A 48 2.19 2.99 -17.21
N GLY A 49 3.50 2.86 -17.10
CA GLY A 49 4.44 3.79 -17.73
C GLY A 49 4.52 5.16 -17.06
N SER A 50 3.75 5.39 -15.99
CA SER A 50 3.91 6.53 -15.10
C SER A 50 4.70 6.14 -13.84
N TRP A 51 5.22 7.12 -13.13
CA TRP A 51 5.88 6.88 -11.84
C TRP A 51 4.90 6.39 -10.75
N TYR A 52 3.59 6.63 -10.92
CA TYR A 52 2.54 6.10 -10.02
C TYR A 52 2.48 4.58 -10.05
N GLU A 53 2.81 3.93 -11.17
CA GLU A 53 2.85 2.47 -11.28
C GLU A 53 3.67 1.84 -10.14
N SER A 54 4.81 2.47 -9.82
CA SER A 54 5.68 2.00 -8.74
C SER A 54 5.02 2.08 -7.36
N HIS A 55 4.21 3.10 -7.10
CA HIS A 55 3.45 3.23 -5.86
C HIS A 55 2.30 2.23 -5.78
N PHE A 56 1.56 2.04 -6.86
CA PHE A 56 0.50 1.03 -6.94
C PHE A 56 1.04 -0.36 -6.64
N ARG A 57 2.13 -0.76 -7.29
CA ARG A 57 2.80 -2.05 -7.05
C ARG A 57 3.36 -2.15 -5.64
N TRP A 58 3.97 -1.08 -5.13
CA TRP A 58 4.45 -1.04 -3.75
C TRP A 58 3.33 -1.26 -2.74
N GLN A 59 2.20 -0.59 -2.91
CA GLN A 59 1.04 -0.71 -2.03
C GLN A 59 0.40 -2.10 -2.14
N ILE A 60 0.31 -2.69 -3.33
CA ILE A 60 -0.14 -4.09 -3.54
C ILE A 60 0.78 -5.06 -2.79
N ASN A 61 2.10 -4.94 -2.96
CA ASN A 61 3.06 -5.82 -2.29
C ASN A 61 3.01 -5.66 -0.76
N THR A 62 2.81 -4.43 -0.27
CA THR A 62 2.62 -4.16 1.18
C THR A 62 1.39 -4.89 1.71
N PHE A 63 0.27 -4.88 0.96
CA PHE A 63 -0.93 -5.62 1.34
C PHE A 63 -0.65 -7.12 1.45
N TRP A 64 -0.08 -7.76 0.43
CA TRP A 64 0.06 -9.22 0.41
C TRP A 64 1.09 -9.74 1.42
N ILE A 65 2.23 -9.06 1.57
CA ILE A 65 3.22 -9.45 2.57
C ILE A 65 2.68 -9.18 3.98
N GLY A 66 2.00 -8.06 4.19
CA GLY A 66 1.35 -7.74 5.46
C GLY A 66 0.25 -8.75 5.83
N LEU A 67 -0.58 -9.14 4.87
CA LEU A 67 -1.62 -10.15 5.05
C LEU A 67 -1.00 -11.51 5.40
N LEU A 68 0.02 -11.95 4.64
CA LEU A 68 0.71 -13.21 4.89
C LEU A 68 1.35 -13.22 6.29
N GLY A 69 2.10 -12.17 6.64
CA GLY A 69 2.73 -12.04 7.95
C GLY A 69 1.71 -12.04 9.08
N THR A 70 0.56 -11.39 8.89
CA THR A 70 -0.52 -11.34 9.87
C THR A 70 -1.17 -12.72 10.04
N VAL A 71 -1.51 -13.40 8.94
CA VAL A 71 -2.09 -14.76 8.97
C VAL A 71 -1.13 -15.76 9.63
N LEU A 72 0.16 -15.73 9.26
CA LEU A 72 1.18 -16.57 9.89
C LEU A 72 1.37 -16.25 11.37
N GLY A 73 1.37 -14.96 11.71
CA GLY A 73 1.45 -14.50 13.09
C GLY A 73 0.32 -15.05 13.94
N TYR A 74 -0.93 -14.90 13.49
CA TYR A 74 -2.11 -15.46 14.16
C TYR A 74 -2.07 -16.99 14.29
N ALA A 75 -1.65 -17.70 13.23
CA ALA A 75 -1.54 -19.17 13.27
C ALA A 75 -0.55 -19.67 14.34
N LEU A 76 0.49 -18.88 14.63
CA LEU A 76 1.57 -19.22 15.55
C LEU A 76 1.42 -18.58 16.95
N VAL A 77 0.30 -17.91 17.26
CA VAL A 77 0.08 -17.25 18.57
C VAL A 77 0.15 -18.26 19.71
N TRP A 78 -0.33 -19.49 19.52
CA TRP A 78 -0.37 -20.54 20.56
C TRP A 78 1.00 -20.92 21.13
N ILE A 79 2.07 -20.70 20.36
CA ILE A 79 3.45 -20.99 20.77
C ILE A 79 4.25 -19.73 21.14
N LEU A 80 3.56 -18.61 21.41
CA LEU A 80 4.09 -17.27 21.71
C LEU A 80 4.92 -16.59 20.61
N VAL A 81 5.52 -17.35 19.68
CA VAL A 81 6.27 -16.84 18.53
C VAL A 81 5.39 -15.96 17.62
N GLY A 82 4.08 -16.27 17.53
CA GLY A 82 3.13 -15.48 16.76
C GLY A 82 3.10 -14.00 17.13
N PHE A 83 3.26 -13.65 18.41
CA PHE A 83 3.30 -12.23 18.84
C PHE A 83 4.50 -11.48 18.26
N ALA A 84 5.67 -12.12 18.20
CA ALA A 84 6.86 -11.53 17.59
C ALA A 84 6.65 -11.30 16.09
N ILE A 85 6.05 -12.28 15.39
CA ILE A 85 5.73 -12.17 13.96
C ILE A 85 4.73 -11.04 13.71
N LEU A 86 3.67 -10.93 14.52
CA LEU A 86 2.68 -9.85 14.41
C LEU A 86 3.33 -8.48 14.63
N GLY A 87 4.15 -8.34 15.67
CA GLY A 87 4.86 -7.09 15.96
C GLY A 87 5.82 -6.67 14.84
N LEU A 88 6.61 -7.62 14.33
CA LEU A 88 7.52 -7.38 13.20
C LEU A 88 6.75 -7.03 11.92
N THR A 89 5.66 -7.73 11.64
CA THR A 89 4.81 -7.45 10.47
C THR A 89 4.19 -6.06 10.57
N TRP A 90 3.71 -5.66 11.75
CA TRP A 90 3.14 -4.34 11.99
C TRP A 90 4.16 -3.23 11.79
N LEU A 91 5.36 -3.35 12.39
CA LEU A 91 6.45 -2.39 12.21
C LEU A 91 6.91 -2.31 10.75
N TRP A 92 7.01 -3.46 10.08
CA TRP A 92 7.35 -3.53 8.67
C TRP A 92 6.30 -2.81 7.80
N CYS A 93 5.00 -3.04 8.04
CA CYS A 93 3.93 -2.36 7.33
C CYS A 93 3.95 -0.85 7.57
N LEU A 94 4.15 -0.42 8.83
CA LEU A 94 4.28 1.00 9.19
C LEU A 94 5.41 1.66 8.42
N TYR A 95 6.60 1.06 8.44
CA TYR A 95 7.75 1.55 7.66
C TYR A 95 7.43 1.63 6.16
N ARG A 96 6.80 0.60 5.59
CA ARG A 96 6.46 0.55 4.16
C ARG A 96 5.48 1.64 3.76
N VAL A 97 4.46 1.90 4.58
CA VAL A 97 3.47 2.96 4.34
C VAL A 97 4.14 4.33 4.42
N LEU A 98 4.92 4.59 5.48
CA LEU A 98 5.63 5.87 5.64
C LEU A 98 6.63 6.12 4.51
N ARG A 99 7.46 5.14 4.18
CA ARG A 99 8.43 5.24 3.08
C ARG A 99 7.73 5.51 1.75
N GLY A 100 6.65 4.78 1.47
CA GLY A 100 5.91 4.95 0.23
C GLY A 100 5.25 6.32 0.12
N PHE A 101 4.63 6.77 1.21
CA PHE A 101 3.99 8.08 1.31
C PHE A 101 5.00 9.22 1.15
N LEU A 102 6.16 9.15 1.82
CA LEU A 102 7.21 10.16 1.71
C LEU A 102 7.76 10.25 0.29
N ALA A 103 8.06 9.11 -0.35
CA ALA A 103 8.50 9.09 -1.74
C ALA A 103 7.44 9.70 -2.69
N PHE A 104 6.16 9.39 -2.44
CA PHE A 104 5.05 9.95 -3.20
C PHE A 104 4.94 11.48 -3.04
N ASN A 105 5.03 11.98 -1.81
CA ASN A 105 5.00 13.41 -1.51
C ASN A 105 6.20 14.15 -2.12
N ASP A 106 7.35 13.48 -2.22
CA ASP A 106 8.56 13.97 -2.89
C ASP A 106 8.50 13.90 -4.42
N GLY A 107 7.45 13.32 -5.01
CA GLY A 107 7.33 13.10 -6.46
C GLY A 107 8.36 12.11 -7.02
N LYS A 108 8.80 11.15 -6.20
CA LYS A 108 9.83 10.16 -6.56
C LYS A 108 9.22 8.76 -6.71
N PRO A 109 9.64 7.99 -7.73
CA PRO A 109 9.22 6.60 -7.87
C PRO A 109 9.83 5.72 -6.77
N LEU A 110 9.21 4.56 -6.56
CA LEU A 110 9.73 3.48 -5.72
C LEU A 110 10.46 2.43 -6.57
N PRO A 111 11.41 1.68 -5.97
CA PRO A 111 11.98 0.51 -6.64
C PRO A 111 10.88 -0.53 -6.89
N LEU A 112 10.81 -1.00 -8.14
CA LEU A 112 9.88 -2.00 -8.63
C LEU A 112 10.34 -3.42 -8.26
#